data_AF-A0A1C3U602-F1
#
_entry.id   AF-A0A1C3U602-F1
#
_cell.length_a   1.000
_cell.length_b   1.000
_cell.length_c   1.000
_cell.angle_alpha   90.00
_cell.angle_beta   90.00
_cell.angle_gamma   90.00
#
_symmetry.space_group_name_H-M   'P 1'
#
loop_
_entity.id
_entity.type
_entity.pdbx_description
1 polymer ?
#
loop_
_entity_poly.entity_id
_entity_poly.type
_entity_poly.pdbx_seq_one_letter_code
_entity_poly.pdbx_strand_id
1 'polypeptide(L)'
;MPLPHSSDMPQDPQLRSLLRQWAEKLVDTDAAADRVVQRTINVICDSPELLDGARMNETLFALLRRYAFDENDLRASQQDKGAIRNIGGALGKETIKSK
;
A
#
# COMPACT_ATOMS: atom_id res chain seq x y z
N MET A 1 13.88 31.65 -22.86
CA MET A 1 14.00 30.81 -21.66
C MET A 1 13.05 29.63 -21.85
N PRO A 2 13.51 28.39 -22.05
CA PRO A 2 12.59 27.25 -22.07
C PRO A 2 12.16 26.96 -20.64
N LEU A 3 10.86 26.81 -20.43
CA LEU A 3 10.28 26.36 -19.16
C LEU A 3 10.76 24.92 -18.91
N PRO A 4 11.13 24.55 -17.67
CA PRO A 4 11.55 23.18 -17.38
C PRO A 4 10.39 22.24 -17.73
N HIS A 5 10.67 21.31 -18.63
CA HIS A 5 9.74 20.26 -19.00
C HIS A 5 9.41 19.47 -17.73
N SER A 6 8.13 19.45 -17.37
CA SER A 6 7.49 18.65 -16.32
C SER A 6 7.60 17.14 -16.54
N SER A 7 8.64 16.68 -17.24
CA SER A 7 8.93 15.29 -17.56
C SER A 7 9.98 14.67 -16.62
N ASP A 8 10.65 15.48 -15.80
CA ASP A 8 11.65 15.05 -14.81
C ASP A 8 11.12 15.08 -13.36
N MET A 9 9.80 15.21 -13.20
CA MET A 9 9.17 15.27 -11.87
C MET A 9 9.04 13.94 -11.10
N PRO A 10 9.19 12.71 -11.67
CA PRO A 10 8.85 11.50 -10.92
C PRO A 10 10.00 10.88 -10.11
N GLN A 11 11.22 11.45 -10.14
CA GLN A 11 12.35 10.98 -9.33
C GLN A 11 12.77 11.95 -8.23
N ASP A 12 11.98 13.00 -7.98
CA ASP A 12 12.34 13.97 -6.97
C ASP A 12 12.43 13.30 -5.58
N PRO A 13 13.63 13.23 -4.97
CA PRO A 13 13.82 12.54 -3.71
C PRO A 13 13.05 13.23 -2.57
N GLN A 14 12.71 14.52 -2.70
CA GLN A 14 11.87 15.22 -1.73
C GLN A 14 10.41 14.78 -1.84
N LEU A 15 9.87 14.64 -3.06
CA LEU A 15 8.50 14.15 -3.25
C LEU A 15 8.36 12.73 -2.68
N ARG A 16 9.29 11.83 -2.97
CA ARG A 16 9.26 10.47 -2.41
C ARG A 16 9.33 10.47 -0.88
N SER A 17 10.18 11.31 -0.30
CA SER A 17 10.32 11.43 1.15
C SER A 17 9.07 12.01 1.82
N LEU A 18 8.38 12.94 1.14
CA LEU A 18 7.12 13.51 1.61
C LEU A 18 6.00 12.46 1.58
N LEU A 19 5.85 11.77 0.45
CA LEU A 19 4.84 10.71 0.29
C LEU A 19 5.06 9.59 1.31
N ARG A 20 6.31 9.21 1.60
CA ARG A 20 6.63 8.21 2.62
C ARG A 20 6.22 8.65 4.02
N GLN A 21 6.56 9.88 4.43
CA GLN A 21 6.14 10.41 5.72
C GLN A 21 4.61 10.46 5.90
N TRP A 22 3.87 10.66 4.80
CA TRP A 22 2.41 10.59 4.85
C TRP A 22 1.90 9.15 4.87
N ALA A 23 2.49 8.26 4.08
CA ALA A 23 2.14 6.84 4.04
C ALA A 23 2.36 6.17 5.40
N GLU A 24 3.49 6.44 6.09
CA GLU A 24 3.80 5.92 7.42
C GLU A 24 2.77 6.29 8.49
N LYS A 25 2.00 7.38 8.28
CA LYS A 25 0.89 7.75 9.17
C LYS A 25 -0.42 7.03 8.86
N LEU A 26 -0.51 6.39 7.71
CA LEU A 26 -1.73 5.76 7.19
C LEU A 26 -1.67 4.22 7.22
N VAL A 27 -0.48 3.63 7.25
CA VAL A 27 -0.27 2.18 7.31
C VAL A 27 0.71 1.80 8.41
N ASP A 28 0.51 0.65 9.04
CA ASP A 28 1.33 0.19 10.17
C ASP A 28 2.71 -0.37 9.80
N THR A 29 2.94 -0.69 8.52
CA THR A 29 4.17 -1.38 8.10
C THR A 29 4.92 -0.59 7.04
N ASP A 30 6.24 -0.50 7.19
CA ASP A 30 7.13 0.18 6.23
C ASP A 30 7.00 -0.41 4.82
N ALA A 31 6.83 -1.73 4.72
CA ALA A 31 6.60 -2.41 3.45
C ALA A 31 5.28 -1.98 2.77
N ALA A 32 4.20 -1.75 3.53
CA ALA A 32 2.97 -1.21 2.97
C ALA A 32 3.15 0.27 2.58
N ALA A 33 3.91 1.03 3.37
CA ALA A 33 4.16 2.44 3.07
C ALA A 33 4.91 2.58 1.75
N ASP A 34 5.97 1.78 1.52
CA ASP A 34 6.71 1.81 0.26
C ASP A 34 5.84 1.37 -0.93
N ARG A 35 5.00 0.33 -0.78
CA ARG A 35 4.06 -0.08 -1.84
C ARG A 35 3.06 1.02 -2.21
N VAL A 36 2.49 1.70 -1.22
CA VAL A 36 1.56 2.81 -1.43
C VAL A 36 2.26 3.98 -2.14
N VAL A 37 3.48 4.33 -1.72
CA VAL A 37 4.27 5.40 -2.33
C VAL A 37 4.61 5.08 -3.78
N GLN A 38 5.11 3.86 -4.06
CA GLN A 38 5.41 3.43 -5.42
C GLN A 38 4.18 3.45 -6.32
N ARG A 39 3.04 2.95 -5.83
CA ARG A 39 1.78 2.94 -6.59
C ARG A 39 1.29 4.36 -6.91
N THR A 40 1.45 5.27 -5.95
CA THR A 40 1.11 6.69 -6.14
C THR A 40 2.01 7.33 -7.19
N ILE A 41 3.33 7.13 -7.13
CA ILE A 41 4.28 7.65 -8.12
C ILE A 41 3.96 7.09 -9.52
N ASN A 42 3.71 5.78 -9.66
CA ASN A 42 3.38 5.18 -10.96
C ASN A 42 2.14 5.81 -11.60
N VAL A 43 1.10 6.09 -10.82
CA VAL A 43 -0.15 6.71 -11.32
C VAL A 43 0.09 8.14 -11.77
N ILE A 44 0.91 8.88 -11.04
CA ILE A 44 1.28 10.26 -11.38
C ILE A 44 2.15 10.30 -12.64
N CYS A 45 3.05 9.33 -12.82
CA CYS A 45 3.83 9.19 -14.05
C CYS A 45 2.95 8.93 -15.27
N ASP A 46 1.91 8.10 -15.10
CA ASP A 46 0.98 7.75 -16.16
C ASP A 46 0.01 8.90 -16.48
N SER A 47 -0.41 9.64 -15.45
CA SER A 47 -1.37 10.74 -15.53
C SER A 47 -0.80 12.01 -14.87
N PRO A 48 0.14 12.72 -15.54
CA PRO A 48 0.76 13.93 -14.97
C PRO A 48 -0.22 15.09 -14.78
N GLU A 49 -1.38 15.05 -15.46
CA GLU A 49 -2.49 15.98 -15.26
C GLU A 49 -3.03 16.03 -13.82
N LEU A 50 -2.81 14.95 -13.04
CA LEU A 50 -3.16 14.90 -11.61
C LEU A 50 -2.33 15.86 -10.76
N LEU A 51 -1.18 16.30 -11.28
CA LEU A 51 -0.33 17.31 -10.66
C LEU A 51 -0.58 18.71 -11.22
N ASP A 52 -1.48 18.86 -12.20
CA ASP A 52 -1.73 20.15 -12.85
C ASP A 52 -2.71 20.98 -12.00
N GLY A 53 -2.16 21.98 -11.30
CA GLY A 53 -2.95 23.03 -10.64
C GLY A 53 -2.80 23.13 -9.12
N ALA A 54 -3.62 24.01 -8.52
CA ALA A 54 -3.51 24.43 -7.13
C ALA A 54 -3.84 23.32 -6.09
N ARG A 55 -4.40 22.19 -6.54
CA ARG A 55 -4.84 21.08 -5.67
C ARG A 55 -3.95 19.84 -5.76
N MET A 56 -2.72 19.99 -6.25
CA MET A 56 -1.76 18.89 -6.35
C MET A 56 -1.59 18.14 -5.01
N ASN A 57 -1.34 18.87 -3.91
CA ASN A 57 -1.17 18.25 -2.59
C ASN A 57 -2.41 17.49 -2.11
N GLU A 58 -3.61 18.01 -2.37
CA GLU A 58 -4.87 17.35 -1.99
C GLU A 58 -5.08 16.06 -2.80
N THR A 59 -4.77 16.10 -4.09
CA THR A 59 -4.87 14.94 -4.99
C THR A 59 -3.89 13.84 -4.59
N LEU A 60 -2.64 14.22 -4.29
CA LEU A 60 -1.61 13.31 -3.77
C LEU A 60 -2.05 12.65 -2.46
N PHE A 61 -2.56 13.45 -1.52
CA PHE A 61 -3.02 12.95 -0.23
C PHE A 61 -4.24 12.03 -0.38
N ALA A 62 -5.18 12.35 -1.26
CA ALA A 62 -6.35 11.52 -1.53
C ALA A 62 -5.97 10.17 -2.14
N LEU A 63 -5.02 10.15 -3.08
CA LEU A 63 -4.49 8.92 -3.67
C LEU A 63 -3.80 8.05 -2.63
N LEU A 64 -2.90 8.64 -1.84
CA LEU A 64 -2.22 7.99 -0.73
C LEU A 64 -3.20 7.33 0.24
N ARG A 65 -4.21 8.09 0.68
CA ARG A 65 -5.25 7.59 1.58
C ARG A 65 -6.00 6.42 0.97
N ARG A 66 -6.43 6.53 -0.29
CA ARG A 66 -7.14 5.45 -0.99
C ARG A 66 -6.32 4.15 -1.04
N TYR A 67 -5.04 4.23 -1.39
CA TYR A 67 -4.18 3.05 -1.47
C TYR A 67 -3.80 2.49 -0.11
N ALA A 68 -3.65 3.33 0.92
CA ALA A 68 -3.46 2.86 2.29
C ALA A 68 -4.69 2.09 2.80
N PHE A 69 -5.90 2.54 2.49
CA PHE A 69 -7.13 1.81 2.80
C PHE A 69 -7.22 0.48 2.04
N ASP A 70 -6.87 0.45 0.75
CA ASP A 70 -6.82 -0.78 -0.05
C ASP A 70 -5.85 -1.82 0.55
N GLU A 71 -4.63 -1.40 0.92
CA GLU A 71 -3.66 -2.27 1.58
C GLU A 71 -4.15 -2.78 2.94
N ASN A 72 -4.81 -1.94 3.73
CA ASN A 72 -5.34 -2.32 5.03
C ASN A 72 -6.54 -3.28 4.91
N ASP A 73 -7.41 -3.09 3.91
CA ASP A 73 -8.53 -4.00 3.61
C ASP A 73 -8.02 -5.38 3.15
N LEU A 74 -7.01 -5.41 2.28
CA LEU A 74 -6.33 -6.64 1.87
C LEU A 74 -5.73 -7.37 3.07
N ARG A 75 -5.10 -6.66 4.02
CA ARG A 75 -4.59 -7.24 5.27
C ARG A 75 -5.72 -7.80 6.14
N ALA A 76 -6.80 -7.05 6.34
CA ALA A 76 -7.96 -7.50 7.12
C ALA A 76 -8.58 -8.77 6.51
N SER A 77 -8.72 -8.80 5.18
CA SER A 77 -9.21 -9.97 4.42
C SER A 77 -8.28 -11.18 4.53
N GLN A 78 -6.97 -11.00 4.61
CA GLN A 78 -6.01 -12.09 4.82
C GLN A 78 -6.02 -12.64 6.25
N GLN A 79 -6.26 -11.78 7.26
CA GLN A 79 -6.40 -12.23 8.65
C GLN A 79 -7.70 -13.04 8.86
N ASP A 80 -8.80 -12.64 8.21
CA ASP A 80 -10.06 -13.39 8.23
C ASP A 80 -9.91 -14.80 7.62
N LYS A 81 -9.21 -14.92 6.49
CA LYS A 81 -8.87 -16.22 5.88
C LYS A 81 -7.84 -17.03 6.69
N GLY A 82 -6.95 -16.37 7.42
CA GLY A 82 -5.93 -17.02 8.26
C GLY A 82 -6.50 -17.70 9.50
N ALA A 83 -7.62 -17.21 10.02
CA ALA A 83 -8.31 -17.82 11.17
C ALA A 83 -8.96 -19.18 10.85
N ILE A 84 -9.28 -19.45 9.58
CA ILE A 84 -9.98 -20.67 9.16
C ILE A 84 -9.03 -21.88 9.02
N ARG A 85 -7.69 -21.69 8.98
CA ARG A 85 -6.73 -22.80 8.79
C ARG A 85 -6.22 -23.47 10.08
N ASN A 86 -6.66 -23.04 11.27
CA ASN A 86 -6.21 -23.60 12.56
C ASN A 86 -7.26 -24.44 13.31
N ILE A 87 -8.37 -24.83 12.65
CA ILE A 87 -9.32 -25.81 13.20
C ILE A 87 -9.29 -27.05 12.29
N GLY A 88 -8.17 -27.78 12.36
CA GLY A 88 -7.89 -28.92 11.50
C GLY A 88 -7.12 -30.03 12.21
N GLY A 89 -7.68 -30.53 13.32
CA GLY A 89 -7.51 -31.93 13.71
C GLY A 89 -6.27 -32.30 14.54
N ALA A 90 -6.16 -31.78 15.76
CA ALA A 90 -5.42 -32.45 16.84
C ALA A 90 -6.41 -33.20 17.74
N LEU A 91 -6.83 -34.39 17.34
CA LEU A 91 -7.49 -35.39 18.21
C LEU A 91 -7.14 -36.76 17.58
N GLY A 92 -6.30 -37.62 18.14
CA GLY A 92 -6.14 -37.96 19.53
C GLY A 92 -6.61 -39.41 19.72
N LYS A 93 -5.69 -40.35 19.49
CA LYS A 93 -5.64 -41.74 19.99
C LYS A 93 -6.83 -42.68 19.71
N GLU A 94 -6.56 -43.77 18.98
CA GLU A 94 -6.91 -45.10 19.48
C GLU A 94 -5.94 -46.17 18.94
N THR A 95 -5.19 -46.79 19.85
CA THR A 95 -4.45 -48.02 19.61
C THR A 95 -5.41 -49.19 19.68
N ILE A 96 -5.53 -50.00 18.62
CA ILE A 96 -6.21 -51.29 18.70
C ILE A 96 -5.24 -52.39 18.31
N LYS A 97 -4.75 -53.09 19.34
CA LYS A 97 -4.08 -54.39 19.24
C LYS A 97 -5.12 -55.46 19.56
N SER A 98 -5.30 -56.44 18.69
CA SER A 98 -5.95 -57.74 18.96
C SER A 98 -5.35 -58.72 17.96
N LYS A 99 -4.38 -59.53 18.38
CA LYS A 99 -4.46 -60.90 18.91
C LYS A 99 -4.99 -61.90 17.89
#